data_AF-A0A2G6IS96-F1
#
_entry.id   AF-A0A2G6IS96-F1
#
_cell.length_a   1.000
_cell.length_b   1.000
_cell.length_c   1.000
_cell.angle_alpha   90.00
_cell.angle_beta   90.00
_cell.angle_gamma   90.00
#
_symmetry.space_group_name_H-M   'P 1'
#
loop_
_entity.id
_entity.type
_entity.pdbx_description
1 polymer ?
#
loop_
_entity_poly.entity_id
_entity_poly.type
_entity_poly.pdbx_seq_one_letter_code
_entity_poly.pdbx_strand_id
1 'polypeptide(L)'
;MMQHIISLLPERLLTVRKQTGASQVDFATRLGVSPRAYKNYELGLRDVPLSLIESMHRELGTDLSWLILGEGASNSETAQGIIRKIVFGIRTFEDTNGNRLSKEKTATVFTYLFSQMSNGRDFSEADMHAYLETTL
;
A
#
# COMPACT_ATOMS: atom_id res chain seq x y z
N MET A 1 11.00 -12.64 -18.34
CA MET A 1 9.57 -12.38 -18.10
C MET A 1 9.18 -13.02 -16.78
N MET A 2 9.07 -12.22 -15.73
CA MET A 2 8.58 -12.70 -14.44
C MET A 2 7.06 -12.80 -14.58
N GLN A 3 6.53 -14.02 -14.67
CA GLN A 3 5.10 -14.22 -14.71
C GLN A 3 4.55 -13.78 -13.34
N HIS A 4 3.84 -12.66 -13.30
CA HIS A 4 2.98 -12.35 -12.17
C HIS A 4 1.95 -13.47 -12.10
N ILE A 5 2.11 -14.39 -11.14
CA ILE A 5 1.08 -15.36 -10.81
C ILE A 5 -0.11 -14.51 -10.34
N ILE A 6 -1.15 -14.43 -11.17
CA ILE A 6 -2.41 -13.81 -10.77
C ILE A 6 -2.94 -14.68 -9.62
N SER A 7 -2.84 -14.17 -8.41
CA SER A 7 -3.43 -14.82 -7.24
C SER A 7 -4.95 -14.85 -7.39
N LEU A 8 -5.62 -15.80 -6.75
CA LEU A 8 -7.08 -15.82 -6.75
C LEU A 8 -7.62 -14.89 -5.65
N LEU A 9 -8.86 -14.40 -5.79
CA LEU A 9 -9.51 -13.53 -4.79
C LEU A 9 -9.40 -14.08 -3.34
N PRO A 10 -9.60 -15.39 -3.06
CA PRO A 10 -9.39 -15.97 -1.73
C PRO A 10 -7.98 -15.75 -1.15
N GLU A 11 -6.94 -15.82 -2.00
CA GLU A 11 -5.55 -15.61 -1.59
C GLU A 11 -5.28 -14.13 -1.29
N ARG A 12 -5.91 -13.22 -2.02
CA ARG A 12 -5.83 -11.78 -1.73
C ARG A 12 -6.58 -11.40 -0.46
N LEU A 13 -7.74 -12.01 -0.19
CA LEU A 13 -8.43 -11.89 1.11
C LEU A 13 -7.51 -12.30 2.27
N LEU A 14 -6.88 -13.47 2.13
CA LEU A 14 -5.91 -13.99 3.09
C LEU A 14 -4.74 -13.02 3.30
N THR A 15 -4.24 -12.43 2.21
CA THR A 15 -3.14 -11.46 2.22
C THR A 15 -3.51 -10.21 3.01
N VAL A 16 -4.66 -9.60 2.70
CA VAL A 16 -5.16 -8.41 3.43
C VAL A 16 -5.33 -8.71 4.91
N ARG A 17 -5.95 -9.84 5.27
CA ARG A 17 -6.10 -10.19 6.69
C ARG A 17 -4.75 -10.35 7.37
N LYS A 18 -3.82 -11.10 6.78
CA LYS A 18 -2.48 -11.31 7.36
C LYS A 18 -1.74 -9.99 7.59
N GLN A 19 -1.87 -9.01 6.69
CA GLN A 19 -1.30 -7.68 6.86
C GLN A 19 -1.84 -6.93 8.08
N THR A 20 -3.06 -7.23 8.53
CA THR A 20 -3.63 -6.63 9.76
C THR A 20 -3.18 -7.33 11.04
N GLY A 21 -2.56 -8.51 10.95
CA GLY A 21 -2.24 -9.35 12.11
C GLY A 21 -3.45 -10.01 12.80
N ALA A 22 -4.67 -9.83 12.26
CA ALA A 22 -5.89 -10.35 12.87
C ALA A 22 -6.09 -11.86 12.64
N SER A 23 -6.72 -12.52 13.62
CA SER A 23 -7.25 -13.87 13.43
C SER A 23 -8.41 -13.86 12.42
N GLN A 24 -8.77 -15.02 11.87
CA GLN A 24 -9.95 -15.13 10.99
C GLN A 24 -11.24 -14.69 11.71
N VAL A 25 -11.35 -14.95 13.02
CA VAL A 25 -12.52 -14.61 13.82
C VAL A 25 -12.60 -13.09 14.00
N ASP A 26 -11.52 -12.46 14.45
CA ASP A 26 -11.51 -11.01 14.70
C ASP A 26 -11.74 -10.22 13.41
N PHE A 27 -11.12 -10.67 12.32
CA PHE A 27 -11.28 -10.04 11.02
C PHE A 27 -12.70 -10.18 10.46
N ALA A 28 -13.32 -11.34 10.64
CA ALA A 28 -14.72 -11.55 10.26
C ALA A 28 -15.67 -10.66 11.08
N THR A 29 -15.48 -10.60 12.40
CA THR A 29 -16.25 -9.73 13.29
C THR A 29 -16.11 -8.27 12.91
N ARG A 30 -14.87 -7.82 12.64
CA ARG A 30 -14.60 -6.45 12.18
C ARG A 30 -15.38 -6.12 10.90
N LEU A 31 -15.38 -7.01 9.92
CA LEU A 31 -16.08 -6.82 8.65
C LEU A 31 -17.58 -7.16 8.69
N GLY A 32 -18.15 -7.40 9.88
CA GLY A 32 -19.58 -7.66 10.05
C GLY A 32 -20.07 -8.98 9.45
N VAL A 33 -19.20 -9.99 9.30
CA VAL A 33 -19.56 -11.32 8.78
C VAL A 33 -19.26 -12.44 9.79
N SER A 34 -19.96 -13.57 9.65
CA SER A 34 -19.69 -14.71 10.54
C SER A 34 -18.29 -15.30 10.28
N PRO A 35 -17.55 -15.76 11.32
CA PRO A 35 -16.25 -16.40 11.14
C PRO A 35 -16.26 -17.60 10.19
N ARG A 36 -17.36 -18.38 10.22
CA ARG A 36 -17.54 -19.53 9.31
C ARG A 36 -17.66 -19.07 7.85
N ALA A 37 -18.42 -18.02 7.58
CA ALA A 37 -18.55 -17.47 6.22
C ALA A 37 -17.19 -16.95 5.74
N TYR A 38 -16.50 -16.16 6.57
CA TYR A 38 -15.19 -15.62 6.23
C TYR A 38 -14.14 -16.70 5.95
N LYS A 39 -14.09 -17.75 6.78
CA LYS A 39 -13.23 -18.91 6.53
C LYS A 39 -13.51 -19.55 5.17
N ASN A 40 -14.78 -19.72 4.80
CA ASN A 40 -15.14 -20.29 3.51
C ASN A 40 -14.77 -19.39 2.33
N TYR A 41 -14.78 -18.07 2.52
CA TYR A 41 -14.29 -17.10 1.53
C TYR A 41 -12.79 -17.22 1.31
N GLU A 42 -11.97 -17.26 2.38
CA GLU A 42 -10.52 -17.44 2.26
C GLU A 42 -10.11 -18.80 1.67
N LEU A 43 -10.96 -19.82 1.82
CA LEU A 43 -10.73 -21.15 1.23
C LEU A 43 -11.26 -21.28 -0.21
N GLY A 44 -11.95 -20.25 -0.74
CA GLY A 44 -12.60 -20.33 -2.05
C GLY A 44 -13.77 -21.32 -2.13
N LEU A 45 -14.32 -21.74 -0.99
CA LEU A 45 -15.45 -22.67 -0.91
C LEU A 45 -16.80 -21.98 -1.08
N ARG A 46 -16.81 -20.64 -1.06
CA ARG A 46 -18.01 -19.82 -1.24
C ARG A 46 -17.63 -18.53 -1.95
N ASP A 47 -18.50 -18.06 -2.83
CA ASP A 47 -18.35 -16.76 -3.47
C ASP A 47 -18.33 -15.63 -2.44
N VAL A 48 -17.44 -14.68 -2.68
CA VAL A 48 -17.24 -13.53 -1.81
C VAL A 48 -18.29 -12.48 -2.17
N PRO A 49 -19.14 -12.04 -1.22
CA PRO A 49 -20.13 -11.03 -1.52
C PRO A 49 -19.47 -9.66 -1.74
N LEU A 50 -20.01 -8.88 -2.68
CA LEU A 50 -19.53 -7.52 -2.96
C LEU A 50 -19.53 -6.63 -1.71
N SER A 51 -20.50 -6.82 -0.81
CA SER A 51 -20.57 -6.09 0.46
C SER A 51 -19.34 -6.29 1.36
N LEU A 52 -18.71 -7.48 1.32
CA LEU A 52 -17.46 -7.73 2.06
C LEU A 52 -16.30 -6.95 1.42
N ILE A 53 -16.21 -6.98 0.09
CA ILE A 53 -15.20 -6.27 -0.70
C ILE A 53 -15.29 -4.75 -0.43
N GLU A 54 -16.50 -4.20 -0.46
CA GLU A 54 -16.72 -2.80 -0.13
C GLU A 54 -16.34 -2.46 1.32
N SER A 55 -16.62 -3.35 2.26
CA SER A 55 -16.27 -3.14 3.68
C SER A 55 -14.75 -3.15 3.87
N MET A 56 -14.03 -4.03 3.16
CA MET A 56 -12.57 -4.00 3.13
C MET A 56 -12.01 -2.70 2.55
N HIS A 57 -12.60 -2.18 1.48
CA HIS A 57 -12.20 -0.88 0.95
C HIS A 57 -12.45 0.25 1.96
N ARG A 58 -13.65 0.33 2.54
CA ARG A 58 -14.03 1.39 3.48
C ARG A 58 -13.25 1.34 4.79
N GLU A 59 -13.02 0.16 5.34
CA GLU A 59 -12.40 0.01 6.67
C GLU A 59 -10.88 -0.13 6.65
N LEU A 60 -10.32 -0.62 5.54
CA LEU A 60 -8.90 -0.95 5.43
C LEU A 60 -8.18 -0.14 4.34
N GLY A 61 -8.92 0.61 3.51
CA GLY A 61 -8.34 1.32 2.36
C GLY A 61 -7.77 0.37 1.29
N THR A 62 -8.26 -0.87 1.24
CA THR A 62 -7.79 -1.86 0.26
C THR A 62 -8.16 -1.41 -1.15
N ASP A 63 -7.22 -1.50 -2.09
CA ASP A 63 -7.46 -1.21 -3.49
C ASP A 63 -8.39 -2.26 -4.12
N LEU A 64 -9.45 -1.78 -4.79
CA LEU A 64 -10.44 -2.66 -5.40
C LEU A 64 -9.92 -3.34 -6.66
N SER A 65 -9.10 -2.66 -7.47
CA SER A 65 -8.52 -3.22 -8.70
C SER A 65 -7.60 -4.38 -8.36
N TRP A 66 -6.75 -4.21 -7.35
CA TRP A 66 -5.90 -5.29 -6.86
C TRP A 66 -6.72 -6.40 -6.21
N LEU A 67 -7.67 -6.08 -5.33
CA LEU A 67 -8.45 -7.10 -4.63
C LEU A 67 -9.30 -7.96 -5.58
N ILE A 68 -9.92 -7.37 -6.60
CA ILE A 68 -10.84 -8.06 -7.51
C ILE A 68 -10.10 -8.64 -8.72
N LEU A 69 -9.28 -7.84 -9.39
CA LEU A 69 -8.65 -8.22 -10.66
C LEU A 69 -7.21 -8.73 -10.48
N GLY A 70 -6.60 -8.48 -9.31
CA GLY A 70 -5.17 -8.75 -9.11
C GLY A 70 -4.28 -7.75 -9.84
N GLU A 71 -4.84 -6.64 -10.31
CA GLU A 71 -4.15 -5.59 -11.06
C GLU A 71 -3.60 -4.52 -10.11
N GLY A 72 -2.39 -4.02 -10.36
CA GLY A 72 -1.70 -3.12 -9.45
C GLY A 72 -0.94 -3.86 -8.34
N ALA A 73 -0.28 -3.11 -7.46
CA ALA A 73 0.41 -3.67 -6.31
C ALA A 73 -0.45 -3.49 -5.05
N SER A 74 -0.38 -4.43 -4.11
CA SER A 74 -1.10 -4.35 -2.83
C SER A 74 -0.81 -2.99 -2.18
N ASN A 75 -1.83 -2.13 -2.06
CA ASN A 75 -1.69 -0.73 -1.64
C ASN A 75 -0.77 -0.52 -0.43
N SER A 76 -0.76 -1.44 0.55
CA SER A 76 0.11 -1.33 1.73
C SER A 76 1.60 -1.56 1.43
N GLU A 77 1.92 -2.48 0.51
CA GLU A 77 3.28 -2.83 0.13
C GLU A 77 3.87 -1.76 -0.81
N THR A 78 3.04 -1.21 -1.69
CA THR A 78 3.38 -0.08 -2.56
C THR A 78 3.59 1.21 -1.78
N ALA A 79 2.67 1.57 -0.87
CA ALA A 79 2.81 2.77 -0.05
C ALA A 79 4.02 2.68 0.88
N GLN A 80 4.25 1.53 1.53
CA GLN A 80 5.45 1.34 2.35
C GLN A 80 6.74 1.43 1.53
N GLY A 81 6.76 0.88 0.31
CA GLY A 81 7.90 1.01 -0.61
C GLY A 81 8.17 2.47 -1.00
N ILE A 82 7.12 3.23 -1.33
CA ILE A 82 7.21 4.66 -1.68
C ILE A 82 7.72 5.47 -0.47
N ILE A 83 7.13 5.28 0.71
CA ILE A 83 7.55 5.99 1.93
C ILE A 83 9.02 5.71 2.24
N ARG A 84 9.45 4.44 2.17
CA ARG A 84 10.86 4.07 2.40
C ARG A 84 11.79 4.77 1.42
N LYS A 85 11.46 4.77 0.12
CA LYS A 85 12.25 5.45 -0.92
C LYS A 85 12.38 6.95 -0.61
N ILE A 86 11.29 7.62 -0.28
CA ILE A 86 11.28 9.06 0.00
C ILE A 86 12.10 9.38 1.25
N VAL A 87 11.88 8.65 2.35
CA VAL A 87 12.61 8.88 3.61
C VAL A 87 14.11 8.63 3.41
N PHE A 88 14.48 7.57 2.70
CA PHE A 88 15.88 7.27 2.41
C PHE A 88 16.50 8.35 1.53
N GLY A 89 15.84 8.79 0.46
CA GLY A 89 16.31 9.86 -0.41
C GLY A 89 16.53 11.18 0.32
N ILE A 90 15.59 11.59 1.18
CA ILE A 90 15.74 12.81 1.99
C ILE A 90 16.96 12.69 2.92
N ARG A 91 17.15 11.56 3.60
CA ARG A 91 18.27 11.37 4.53
C ARG A 91 19.62 11.34 3.81
N THR A 92 19.73 10.60 2.71
CA THR A 92 20.93 10.58 1.88
C THR A 92 21.29 11.97 1.38
N PHE A 93 20.30 12.79 1.00
CA PHE A 93 20.51 14.17 0.62
C PHE A 93 21.01 15.04 1.78
N GLU A 94 20.41 14.94 2.97
CA GLU A 94 20.85 15.68 4.16
C GLU A 94 22.30 15.33 4.54
N ASP A 95 22.65 14.04 4.48
CA ASP A 95 23.97 13.54 4.81
C ASP A 95 25.02 13.99 3.77
N THR A 96 24.67 13.99 2.48
CA THR A 96 25.57 14.40 1.38
C THR A 96 25.80 15.91 1.38
N ASN A 97 24.76 16.71 1.65
CA ASN A 97 24.84 18.17 1.62
C ASN A 97 25.23 18.80 2.96
N GLY A 98 25.36 18.02 4.02
CA GLY A 98 25.72 18.50 5.35
C GLY A 98 24.69 19.49 5.95
N ASN A 99 23.46 19.49 5.45
CA ASN A 99 22.41 20.41 5.85
C ASN A 99 21.10 19.67 6.14
N ARG A 100 20.54 19.88 7.33
CA ARG A 100 19.25 19.33 7.71
C ARG A 100 18.11 20.21 7.24
N LEU A 101 17.08 19.60 6.68
CA LEU A 101 15.88 20.31 6.30
C LEU A 101 15.11 20.72 7.56
N SER A 102 14.51 21.91 7.52
CA SER A 102 13.49 22.29 8.50
C SER A 102 12.31 21.32 8.45
N LYS A 103 11.58 21.17 9.56
CA LYS A 103 10.42 20.27 9.65
C LYS A 103 9.38 20.57 8.57
N GLU A 104 9.16 21.85 8.30
CA GLU A 104 8.21 22.36 7.31
C GLU A 104 8.63 22.02 5.88
N LYS A 105 9.93 22.14 5.58
CA LYS A 105 10.50 21.75 4.27
C LYS A 105 10.43 20.23 4.07
N THR A 106 10.78 19.43 5.09
CA THR A 106 10.65 17.96 5.05
C THR A 106 9.22 17.53 4.75
N ALA A 107 8.23 18.12 5.42
CA ALA A 107 6.83 17.80 5.20
C ALA A 107 6.40 18.15 3.76
N THR A 108 6.78 19.33 3.27
CA THR A 108 6.45 19.80 1.91
C THR A 108 6.99 18.85 0.85
N VAL A 109 8.28 18.53 0.93
CA VAL A 109 8.97 17.62 0.00
C VAL A 109 8.37 16.22 0.07
N PHE A 110 8.15 15.70 1.28
CA PHE A 110 7.55 14.37 1.47
C PHE A 110 6.16 14.29 0.84
N THR A 111 5.28 15.24 1.12
CA THR A 111 3.91 15.26 0.58
C THR A 111 3.91 15.35 -0.94
N TYR A 112 4.80 16.17 -1.52
CA TYR A 112 4.94 16.27 -2.97
C TYR A 112 5.39 14.95 -3.59
N LEU A 113 6.52 14.40 -3.13
CA LEU A 113 7.08 13.15 -3.67
C LEU A 113 6.12 11.98 -3.49
N PHE A 114 5.46 11.88 -2.33
CA PHE A 114 4.47 10.84 -2.07
C PHE A 114 3.30 10.96 -3.04
N SER A 115 2.74 12.16 -3.23
CA SER A 115 1.66 12.40 -4.20
C SER A 115 2.07 12.01 -5.63
N GLN A 116 3.27 12.39 -6.07
CA GLN A 116 3.73 12.06 -7.43
C GLN A 116 3.93 10.56 -7.63
N MET A 117 4.57 9.88 -6.67
CA MET A 117 4.85 8.45 -6.75
C MET A 117 3.59 7.59 -6.57
N SER A 118 2.64 8.03 -5.74
CA SER A 118 1.32 7.39 -5.61
C SER A 118 0.47 7.53 -6.87
N ASN A 119 0.68 8.58 -7.67
CA ASN A 119 0.03 8.76 -8.97
C ASN A 119 0.74 8.02 -10.12
N GLY A 120 1.65 7.09 -9.81
CA GLY A 120 2.28 6.22 -10.80
C GLY A 120 3.49 6.82 -11.52
N ARG A 121 3.98 7.98 -11.09
CA ARG A 121 5.23 8.56 -11.61
C ARG A 121 6.42 7.86 -10.98
N ASP A 122 7.30 7.26 -11.80
CA ASP A 122 8.57 6.77 -11.31
C ASP A 122 9.53 7.95 -11.13
N PHE A 123 10.16 8.01 -9.97
CA PHE A 123 11.15 9.03 -9.64
C PHE A 123 12.51 8.34 -9.61
N SER A 124 13.40 8.72 -10.52
CA SER A 124 14.79 8.27 -10.41
C SER A 124 15.46 8.96 -9.22
N GLU A 125 16.57 8.39 -8.75
CA GLU A 125 17.41 9.00 -7.71
C GLU A 125 17.88 10.40 -8.14
N ALA A 126 18.19 10.58 -9.43
CA ALA A 126 18.56 11.87 -10.01
C ALA A 126 17.41 12.88 -9.99
N ASP A 127 16.16 12.45 -10.28
CA ASP A 127 14.99 13.34 -10.23
C ASP A 127 14.68 13.78 -8.79
N MET A 128 14.84 12.89 -7.82
CA MET A 128 14.69 13.21 -6.39
C MET A 128 15.77 14.18 -5.94
N HIS A 129 17.03 13.94 -6.31
CA HIS A 129 18.13 14.85 -6.01
C HIS A 129 17.93 16.24 -6.64
N ALA A 130 17.59 16.31 -7.92
CA ALA A 130 17.36 17.59 -8.61
C ALA A 130 16.19 18.38 -8.00
N TYR A 131 15.11 17.69 -7.60
CA TYR A 131 13.99 18.34 -6.91
C TYR A 131 14.41 18.87 -5.53
N LEU A 132 15.17 18.08 -4.77
CA LEU A 132 15.70 18.49 -3.47
C LEU A 132 16.65 19.69 -3.62
N GLU A 133 17.53 19.71 -4.62
CA GLU A 133 18.44 20.84 -4.86
C GLU A 133 17.73 22.13 -5.30
N THR A 134 16.63 22.03 -6.05
CA THR A 134 15.93 23.19 -6.60
C THR A 134 14.85 23.78 -5.67
N THR A 135 14.35 22.99 -4.72
CA THR A 135 13.26 23.38 -3.82
C THR A 135 13.77 23.86 -2.44
N LEU A 136 15.05 23.66 -2.14
CA LEU A 136 15.64 23.86 -0.81
C LEU A 136 16.64 25.01 -0.74
#